data_AF-A0A2U1EZF3-F1
#
_entry.id   AF-A0A2U1EZF3-F1
#
_cell.length_a   1.000
_cell.length_b   1.000
_cell.length_c   1.000
_cell.angle_alpha   90.00
_cell.angle_beta   90.00
_cell.angle_gamma   90.00
#
_symmetry.space_group_name_H-M   'P 1'
#
loop_
_entity.id
_entity.type
_entity.pdbx_description
1 polymer ?
#
loop_
_entity_poly.entity_id
_entity_poly.type
_entity_poly.pdbx_seq_one_letter_code
_entity_poly.pdbx_strand_id
1 'polypeptide(L)' 'TAKKVGGHGGMDYIMDYRLIYCLRNGLPLDMDVYDLAEWL' A
#
# COMPACT_ATOMS: atom_id res chain seq x y z
N THR A 1 20.13 8.89 5.18
CA THR A 1 19.21 8.84 4.01
C THR A 1 18.58 7.48 3.93
N ALA A 2 17.44 7.32 3.25
CA ALA A 2 16.79 6.04 2.94
C ALA A 2 17.78 4.87 2.69
N LYS A 3 18.90 5.16 2.01
CA LYS A 3 20.08 4.28 1.84
C LYS A 3 20.64 3.60 3.10
N LYS A 4 20.50 4.15 4.31
CA LYS A 4 21.04 3.59 5.58
C LYS A 4 20.05 2.67 6.33
N VAL A 5 18.75 2.78 6.06
CA VAL A 5 17.69 2.03 6.76
C VAL A 5 16.78 1.23 5.80
N GLY A 6 17.08 1.23 4.51
CA GLY A 6 16.44 0.36 3.51
C GLY A 6 15.06 0.78 3.01
N GLY A 7 14.51 1.94 3.44
CA GLY A 7 13.18 2.36 3.00
C GLY A 7 13.15 2.90 1.57
N HIS A 8 12.37 2.28 0.67
CA HIS A 8 11.95 2.87 -0.60
C HIS A 8 10.85 3.91 -0.30
N GLY A 9 11.25 5.15 -0.02
CA GLY A 9 10.28 6.24 0.20
C GLY A 9 9.57 6.63 -1.10
N GLY A 10 8.43 7.33 -1.00
CA GLY A 10 7.63 7.75 -2.15
C GLY A 10 6.29 7.02 -2.19
N MET A 11 5.92 6.46 -3.35
CA MET A 11 4.63 5.78 -3.50
C MET A 11 4.52 4.52 -2.66
N ASP A 12 5.56 3.68 -2.57
CA ASP A 12 5.52 2.45 -1.78
C ASP A 12 5.10 2.71 -0.33
N TYR A 13 5.69 3.74 0.28
CA TYR A 13 5.32 4.16 1.64
C TYR A 13 3.85 4.60 1.75
N ILE A 14 3.35 5.36 0.77
CA ILE A 14 1.96 5.84 0.75
C ILE A 14 1.01 4.65 0.61
N MET A 15 1.33 3.69 -0.27
CA MET A 15 0.50 2.50 -0.50
C MET A 15 0.41 1.63 0.75
N ASP A 16 1.54 1.33 1.39
CA ASP A 16 1.57 0.54 2.63
C ASP A 16 0.85 1.26 3.78
N TYR A 17 1.03 2.57 3.90
CA TYR A 17 0.35 3.37 4.92
C TYR A 17 -1.19 3.30 4.76
N ARG A 18 -1.68 3.46 3.52
CA ARG A 18 -3.13 3.42 3.23
C ARG A 18 -3.72 2.03 3.44
N LEU A 19 -3.00 0.98 3.03
CA LEU A 19 -3.37 -0.41 3.32
C LEU A 19 -3.59 -0.61 4.83
N ILE A 20 -2.61 -0.24 5.65
CA ILE A 20 -2.69 -0.40 7.11
C ILE A 20 -3.84 0.43 7.70
N TYR A 21 -4.03 1.67 7.21
CA TYR A 21 -5.12 2.54 7.67
C TYR A 21 -6.50 1.91 7.40
N CYS A 22 -6.73 1.41 6.19
CA CYS A 22 -8.02 0.80 5.84
C CYS A 22 -8.30 -0.46 6.67
N LEU A 23 -7.29 -1.32 6.88
CA LEU A 23 -7.42 -2.51 7.73
C LEU A 23 -7.76 -2.18 9.18
N ARG A 24 -7.17 -1.11 9.74
CA ARG A 24 -7.45 -0.69 11.13
C ARG A 24 -8.83 -0.06 11.31
N ASN A 25 -9.35 0.59 10.28
CA ASN A 25 -10.61 1.33 10.34
C ASN A 25 -11.79 0.59 9.70
N GLY A 26 -11.57 -0.64 9.18
CA GLY A 26 -12.61 -1.40 8.48
C GLY A 26 -13.08 -0.74 7.19
N LEU A 27 -12.18 -0.01 6.51
CA LEU A 27 -12.48 0.66 5.25
C LEU A 27 -12.13 -0.25 4.07
N PRO A 28 -12.78 -0.05 2.91
CA PRO A 28 -12.37 -0.70 1.66
C PRO A 28 -10.92 -0.37 1.31
N LEU A 29 -10.22 -1.31 0.67
CA LEU A 29 -8.91 -1.08 0.11
C LEU A 29 -9.03 -0.25 -1.18
N ASP A 30 -7.97 0.49 -1.53
CA ASP A 30 -7.94 1.28 -2.78
C ASP A 30 -7.85 0.42 -4.04
N MET A 31 -7.33 -0.80 -3.90
CA MET A 31 -7.26 -1.82 -4.94
C MET A 31 -7.78 -3.12 -4.35
N ASP A 32 -8.74 -3.75 -5.02
CA ASP A 32 -9.36 -5.00 -4.60
C ASP A 32 -8.79 -6.23 -5.35
N VAL A 33 -9.38 -7.40 -5.08
CA VAL A 33 -8.94 -8.66 -5.70
C VAL A 33 -9.27 -8.73 -7.19
N TYR A 34 -10.31 -8.03 -7.64
CA TYR A 34 -10.72 -8.00 -9.04
C TYR A 34 -9.82 -7.07 -9.86
N ASP A 35 -9.37 -5.96 -9.27
CA ASP A 35 -8.34 -5.11 -9.87
C ASP A 35 -7.06 -5.91 -10.14
N LEU A 36 -6.63 -6.72 -9.16
CA LEU A 36 -5.48 -7.60 -9.35
C LEU A 36 -5.74 -8.67 -10.43
N ALA A 37 -6.95 -9.24 -10.46
CA ALA A 37 -7.31 -10.25 -11.45
C ALA A 37 -7.40 -9.70 -12.88
N GLU A 38 -7.72 -8.42 -13.05
CA GLU A 38 -7.77 -7.75 -14.37
C GLU A 38 -6.37 -7.49 -14.94
N TRP A 39 -5.36 -7.29 -14.08
CA TRP A 39 -3.98 -6.97 -14.51
C TRP A 39 -3.05 -8.19 -14.62
N LEU A 40 -3.56 -9.40 -14.34
CA LEU A 40 -2.87 -10.69 -14.48
C LEU A 40 -3.07 -11.30 -15.88
#